data_AF-A0A6A5AI79-F1
#
_entry.id   AF-A0A6A5AI79-F1
#
_cell.length_a   1.000
_cell.length_b   1.000
_cell.length_c   1.000
_cell.angle_alpha   90.00
_cell.angle_beta   90.00
_cell.angle_gamma   90.00
#
_symmetry.space_group_name_H-M   'P 1'
#
loop_
_entity.id
_entity.type
_entity.pdbx_description
1 polymer ?
#
loop_
_entity_poly.entity_id
_entity_poly.type
_entity_poly.pdbx_seq_one_letter_code
_entity_poly.pdbx_strand_id
1 'polypeptide(L)'
;MQDFRFPELDALLTMQDLKPEDCYTRELNPLSSPLVHVKLPSETHAKFLSQRGILVKGVYEVWGHGHTYAALVESVDAFAEKDAVVSDASLSWKIQVDAFGLKLSMEEQTARRENFRHVLPFAGPVEMKNPALTFLILEDIGVDQQKTTPDRIFFLRALAGGEKNRGRGGARDLMRS
;
A
#
# COMPACT_ATOMS: atom_id res chain seq x y z
N MET A 1 18.20 -13.48 -12.78
CA MET A 1 17.98 -12.04 -12.55
C MET A 1 18.15 -11.83 -11.05
N GLN A 2 19.18 -11.11 -10.60
CA GLN A 2 19.36 -10.86 -9.17
C GLN A 2 18.22 -9.96 -8.70
N ASP A 3 17.55 -10.35 -7.61
CA ASP A 3 16.52 -9.52 -7.01
C ASP A 3 17.21 -8.47 -6.12
N PHE A 4 17.30 -7.25 -6.63
CA PHE A 4 17.97 -6.13 -5.97
C PHE A 4 17.14 -5.49 -4.85
N ARG A 5 15.86 -5.88 -4.66
CA ARG A 5 14.98 -5.26 -3.68
C ARG A 5 15.45 -5.48 -2.24
N PHE A 6 15.93 -6.69 -1.95
CA PHE A 6 16.36 -7.05 -0.60
C PHE A 6 17.72 -6.47 -0.25
N PRO A 7 18.77 -6.58 -1.10
CA PRO A 7 20.02 -5.88 -0.83
C PRO A 7 19.87 -4.36 -0.66
N GLU A 8 19.00 -3.72 -1.44
CA GLU A 8 18.71 -2.30 -1.24
C GLU A 8 18.01 -2.05 0.10
N LEU A 9 16.97 -2.82 0.43
CA LEU A 9 16.26 -2.69 1.70
C LEU A 9 17.19 -2.92 2.90
N ASP A 10 18.04 -3.95 2.85
CA ASP A 10 19.03 -4.26 3.88
C ASP A 10 19.98 -3.08 4.12
N ALA A 11 20.48 -2.47 3.04
CA ALA A 11 21.34 -1.30 3.13
C ALA A 11 20.61 -0.11 3.76
N LEU A 12 19.37 0.16 3.35
CA LEU A 12 18.57 1.26 3.88
C LEU A 12 18.23 1.08 5.36
N LEU A 13 17.86 -0.14 5.78
CA LEU A 13 17.59 -0.45 7.19
C LEU A 13 18.83 -0.29 8.05
N THR A 14 19.97 -0.81 7.57
CA THR A 14 21.27 -0.67 8.27
C THR A 14 21.67 0.79 8.43
N MET A 15 21.40 1.66 7.44
CA MET A 15 21.64 3.11 7.55
C MET A 15 20.82 3.80 8.64
N GLN A 16 19.79 3.15 9.17
CA GLN A 16 18.95 3.63 10.26
C GLN A 16 19.19 2.88 11.58
N ASP A 17 20.31 2.15 11.67
CA ASP A 17 20.65 1.29 12.81
C ASP A 17 19.60 0.20 13.09
N LEU A 18 18.83 -0.20 12.07
CA LEU A 18 17.88 -1.30 12.14
C LEU A 18 18.49 -2.59 11.59
N LYS A 19 18.20 -3.71 12.25
CA LYS A 19 18.57 -5.03 11.77
C LYS A 19 17.52 -5.55 10.78
N PRO A 20 17.90 -5.95 9.56
CA PRO A 20 16.95 -6.47 8.59
C PRO A 20 16.10 -7.63 9.10
N GLU A 21 16.70 -8.55 9.86
CA GLU A 21 16.02 -9.70 10.45
C GLU A 21 14.91 -9.34 11.45
N ASP A 22 15.01 -8.17 12.09
CA ASP A 22 13.97 -7.65 12.99
C ASP A 22 12.85 -6.93 12.23
N CYS A 23 13.13 -6.54 10.99
CA CYS A 23 12.24 -5.74 10.16
C CYS A 23 11.45 -6.58 9.15
N TYR A 24 12.00 -7.67 8.60
CA TYR A 24 11.26 -8.49 7.64
C TYR A 24 11.80 -9.93 7.57
N THR A 25 10.98 -10.84 7.05
CA THR A 25 11.39 -12.21 6.73
C THR A 25 11.19 -12.50 5.25
N ARG A 26 12.02 -13.37 4.66
CA ARG A 26 11.89 -13.76 3.25
C ARG A 26 10.67 -14.65 3.00
N GLU A 27 10.23 -15.40 4.01
CA GLU A 27 9.05 -16.27 3.94
C GLU A 27 7.75 -15.49 3.71
N LEU A 28 7.60 -14.34 4.40
CA LEU A 28 6.46 -13.44 4.21
C LEU A 28 6.60 -12.57 2.94
N ASN A 29 7.75 -12.65 2.26
CA ASN A 29 8.09 -11.79 1.14
C ASN A 29 8.57 -12.60 -0.07
N PRO A 30 7.70 -13.46 -0.65
CA PRO A 30 8.07 -14.22 -1.84
C PRO A 30 8.41 -13.28 -3.00
N LEU A 31 9.33 -13.70 -3.86
CA LEU A 31 9.79 -12.90 -5.01
C LEU A 31 8.68 -12.62 -6.03
N SER A 32 7.63 -13.45 -6.04
CA SER A 32 6.45 -13.24 -6.87
C SER A 32 5.57 -12.09 -6.39
N SER A 33 5.70 -11.68 -5.12
CA SER A 33 4.92 -10.58 -4.56
C SER A 33 5.55 -9.23 -4.93
N PRO A 34 4.78 -8.31 -5.52
CA PRO A 34 5.26 -6.95 -5.79
C PRO A 34 5.43 -6.12 -4.51
N LEU A 35 4.93 -6.63 -3.39
CA LEU A 35 4.95 -6.01 -2.08
C LEU A 35 6.00 -6.63 -1.17
N VAL A 36 6.55 -5.81 -0.26
CA VAL A 36 7.39 -6.27 0.84
C VAL A 36 6.73 -5.88 2.18
N HIS A 37 6.35 -6.87 2.96
CA HIS A 37 5.95 -6.72 4.35
C HIS A 37 7.18 -6.41 5.20
N VAL A 38 7.11 -5.28 5.91
CA VAL A 38 8.15 -4.78 6.80
C VAL A 38 7.53 -4.35 8.12
N LYS A 39 8.27 -4.52 9.21
CA LYS A 39 7.94 -4.00 10.53
C LYS A 39 8.90 -2.86 10.83
N LEU A 40 8.37 -1.65 10.95
CA LEU A 40 9.15 -0.45 11.20
C LEU A 40 8.80 0.15 12.56
N PRO A 41 9.78 0.69 13.31
CA PRO A 41 9.52 1.27 14.63
C PRO A 41 8.68 2.54 14.60
N SER A 42 8.75 3.32 13.52
CA SER A 42 8.01 4.59 13.40
C SER A 42 7.83 5.03 11.95
N GLU A 43 6.90 5.98 11.73
CA GLU A 43 6.69 6.59 10.41
C GLU A 43 7.92 7.32 9.87
N THR A 44 8.80 7.82 10.75
CA THR A 44 10.06 8.47 10.33
C THR A 44 10.94 7.49 9.56
N HIS A 45 10.96 6.22 9.96
CA HIS A 45 11.70 5.18 9.23
C HIS A 45 11.06 4.90 7.87
N ALA A 46 9.73 4.78 7.80
CA ALA A 46 9.01 4.65 6.55
C ALA A 46 9.31 5.79 5.56
N LYS A 47 9.33 7.04 6.05
CA LYS A 47 9.67 8.22 5.24
C LYS A 47 11.11 8.17 4.71
N PHE A 48 12.06 7.74 5.53
CA PHE A 48 13.45 7.59 5.10
C PHE A 48 13.59 6.56 3.98
N LEU A 49 12.98 5.38 4.12
CA LEU A 49 13.00 4.33 3.08
C LEU A 49 12.47 4.85 1.74
N SER A 50 11.35 5.56 1.76
CA SER A 50 10.78 6.15 0.54
C SER A 50 11.63 7.27 -0.07
N GLN A 51 12.40 8.01 0.73
CA GLN A 51 13.22 9.12 0.23
C GLN A 51 14.57 8.67 -0.34
N ARG A 52 15.10 7.55 0.16
CA ARG A 52 16.44 7.05 -0.19
C ARG A 52 16.41 5.82 -1.09
N GLY A 53 15.34 5.04 -1.06
CA GLY A 53 15.16 3.87 -1.91
C GLY A 53 14.85 4.24 -3.34
N ILE A 54 15.56 3.61 -4.27
CA ILE A 54 15.36 3.72 -5.71
C ILE A 54 14.27 2.75 -6.16
N LEU A 55 14.17 1.56 -5.56
CA LEU A 55 13.12 0.59 -5.86
C LEU A 55 11.89 0.79 -4.97
N VAL A 56 12.02 1.47 -3.83
CA VAL A 56 10.89 1.78 -2.94
C VAL A 56 10.01 2.87 -3.56
N LYS A 57 8.81 2.51 -4.03
CA LYS A 57 7.87 3.50 -4.58
C LYS A 57 7.04 4.18 -3.53
N GLY A 58 6.64 3.46 -2.50
CA GLY A 58 5.91 3.98 -1.36
C GLY A 58 6.02 3.06 -0.16
N VAL A 59 5.72 3.62 1.00
CA VAL A 59 5.54 2.87 2.25
C VAL A 59 4.14 3.11 2.75
N TYR A 60 3.45 2.02 3.04
CA TYR A 60 2.04 2.03 3.37
C TYR A 60 1.79 1.31 4.69
N GLU A 61 0.76 1.74 5.39
CA GLU A 61 0.14 1.01 6.48
C GLU A 61 -1.03 0.19 5.93
N VAL A 62 -1.12 -1.07 6.34
CA VAL A 62 -2.19 -1.96 5.89
C VAL A 62 -3.38 -1.83 6.82
N TRP A 63 -4.51 -1.37 6.29
CA TRP A 63 -5.78 -1.33 7.03
C TRP A 63 -6.59 -2.61 6.84
N GLY A 64 -6.39 -3.31 5.73
CA GLY A 64 -7.03 -4.60 5.52
C GLY A 64 -6.54 -5.30 4.26
N HIS A 65 -6.81 -6.60 4.20
CA HIS A 65 -6.53 -7.43 3.02
C HIS A 65 -7.62 -8.50 2.82
N GLY A 66 -7.83 -8.94 1.58
CA GLY A 66 -8.82 -9.96 1.28
C GLY A 66 -8.64 -10.57 -0.11
N HIS A 67 -9.27 -11.72 -0.35
CA HIS A 67 -9.32 -12.35 -1.68
C HIS A 67 -10.53 -11.88 -2.51
N THR A 68 -11.47 -11.17 -1.87
CA THR A 68 -12.65 -10.56 -2.49
C THR A 68 -12.88 -9.18 -1.89
N TYR A 69 -13.62 -8.31 -2.59
CA TYR A 69 -13.98 -7.00 -2.04
C TYR A 69 -14.81 -7.09 -0.77
N ALA A 70 -15.71 -8.07 -0.65
CA ALA A 70 -16.48 -8.28 0.58
C ALA A 70 -15.57 -8.60 1.78
N ALA A 71 -14.64 -9.55 1.63
CA ALA A 71 -13.70 -9.90 2.68
C ALA A 71 -12.74 -8.74 3.02
N LEU A 72 -12.33 -7.96 2.02
CA LEU A 72 -11.50 -6.78 2.24
C LEU A 72 -12.27 -5.69 3.01
N VAL A 73 -13.53 -5.44 2.67
CA VAL A 73 -14.38 -4.46 3.37
C VAL A 73 -14.56 -4.84 4.83
N GLU A 74 -14.83 -6.12 5.12
CA GLU A 74 -14.89 -6.63 6.51
C GLU A 74 -13.55 -6.46 7.24
N SER A 75 -12.44 -6.77 6.59
CA SER A 75 -11.11 -6.60 7.16
C SER A 75 -10.80 -5.13 7.47
N VAL A 76 -11.19 -4.20 6.60
CA VAL A 76 -11.04 -2.77 6.82
C VAL A 76 -11.95 -2.29 7.95
N ASP A 77 -13.18 -2.80 8.02
CA ASP A 77 -14.12 -2.39 9.06
C ASP A 77 -13.64 -2.80 10.47
N ALA A 78 -12.93 -3.93 10.57
CA ALA A 78 -12.32 -4.39 11.82
C ALA A 78 -11.07 -3.61 12.26
N PHE A 79 -10.52 -2.71 11.43
CA PHE A 79 -9.31 -1.96 11.75
C PHE A 79 -9.60 -0.84 12.76
N ALA A 80 -9.26 -1.08 14.03
CA ALA A 80 -9.64 -0.23 15.17
C ALA A 80 -9.17 1.23 15.07
N GLU A 81 -8.05 1.49 14.41
CA GLU A 81 -7.47 2.84 14.34
C GLU A 81 -8.05 3.68 13.18
N LYS A 82 -8.90 3.11 12.31
CA LYS A 82 -9.48 3.88 11.18
C LYS A 82 -10.34 5.03 11.64
N ASP A 83 -11.12 4.84 12.70
CA ASP A 83 -12.20 5.77 13.07
C ASP A 83 -11.66 7.14 13.47
N ALA A 84 -10.49 7.18 14.13
CA ALA A 84 -9.79 8.42 14.45
C ALA A 84 -9.32 9.19 13.20
N VAL A 85 -8.92 8.46 12.15
CA VAL A 85 -8.42 9.06 10.90
C VAL A 85 -9.56 9.49 9.99
N VAL A 86 -10.61 8.68 9.83
CA VAL A 86 -11.72 9.00 8.91
C VAL A 86 -12.64 10.08 9.47
N SER A 87 -12.77 10.18 10.80
CA SER A 87 -13.67 11.17 11.43
C SER A 87 -13.08 12.58 11.52
N ASP A 88 -11.80 12.76 11.23
CA ASP A 88 -11.15 14.07 11.29
C ASP A 88 -11.50 14.92 10.05
N ALA A 89 -12.40 15.88 10.24
CA ALA A 89 -12.85 16.79 9.19
C ALA A 89 -11.78 17.76 8.68
N SER A 90 -10.67 17.93 9.40
CA SER A 90 -9.56 18.78 8.98
C SER A 90 -8.66 18.13 7.93
N LEU A 91 -8.73 16.80 7.80
CA LEU A 91 -7.87 16.03 6.91
C LEU A 91 -8.53 15.84 5.54
N SER A 92 -7.96 16.48 4.52
CA SER A 92 -8.34 16.19 3.14
C SER A 92 -7.81 14.82 2.71
N TRP A 93 -8.54 14.12 1.83
CA TRP A 93 -8.19 12.76 1.48
C TRP A 93 -8.46 12.42 0.01
N LYS A 94 -7.81 11.35 -0.46
CA LYS A 94 -8.16 10.67 -1.72
C LYS A 94 -7.95 9.16 -1.62
N ILE A 95 -8.71 8.41 -2.41
CA ILE A 95 -8.49 6.98 -2.61
C ILE A 95 -8.06 6.75 -4.06
N GLN A 96 -6.86 6.20 -4.22
CA GLN A 96 -6.34 5.72 -5.48
C GLN A 96 -6.65 4.24 -5.64
N VAL A 97 -6.69 3.79 -6.90
CA VAL A 97 -6.85 2.38 -7.23
C VAL A 97 -5.75 2.02 -8.21
N ASP A 98 -5.05 0.91 -7.96
CA ASP A 98 -4.04 0.36 -8.85
C ASP A 98 -4.11 -1.17 -8.88
N ALA A 99 -3.58 -1.76 -9.95
CA ALA A 99 -3.57 -3.21 -10.14
C ALA A 99 -2.22 -3.68 -10.70
N PHE A 100 -1.68 -4.73 -10.10
CA PHE A 100 -0.53 -5.45 -10.64
C PHE A 100 -0.98 -6.51 -11.62
N GLY A 101 -0.63 -6.33 -12.89
CA GLY A 101 -0.93 -7.28 -13.96
C GLY A 101 -2.09 -6.85 -14.87
N LEU A 102 -2.84 -5.80 -14.50
CA LEU A 102 -3.95 -5.28 -15.30
C LEU A 102 -3.98 -3.75 -15.29
N LYS A 103 -4.62 -3.16 -16.31
CA LYS A 103 -4.91 -1.73 -16.37
C LYS A 103 -6.40 -1.53 -16.17
N LEU A 104 -6.77 -0.82 -15.11
CA LEU A 104 -8.17 -0.53 -14.78
C LEU A 104 -8.66 0.75 -15.47
N SER A 105 -9.85 0.69 -16.05
CA SER A 105 -10.60 1.84 -16.54
C SER A 105 -11.06 2.77 -15.39
N MET A 106 -11.45 4.00 -15.72
CA MET A 106 -11.94 4.94 -14.70
C MET A 106 -13.26 4.47 -14.06
N GLU A 107 -14.12 3.81 -14.82
CA GLU A 107 -15.38 3.24 -14.32
C GLU A 107 -15.10 2.11 -13.33
N GLU A 108 -14.18 1.20 -13.65
CA GLU A 108 -13.78 0.12 -12.74
C GLU A 108 -13.19 0.67 -11.45
N GLN A 109 -12.25 1.63 -11.55
CA GLN A 109 -11.67 2.28 -10.37
C GLN A 109 -12.74 2.96 -9.50
N THR A 110 -13.76 3.55 -10.12
CA THR A 110 -14.86 4.18 -9.38
C THR A 110 -15.71 3.13 -8.68
N ALA A 111 -16.07 2.05 -9.37
CA ALA A 111 -16.76 0.92 -8.75
C ALA A 111 -15.97 0.32 -7.58
N ARG A 112 -14.63 0.28 -7.65
CA ARG A 112 -13.77 -0.23 -6.56
C ARG A 112 -13.90 0.63 -5.31
N ARG A 113 -13.85 1.96 -5.47
CA ARG A 113 -13.98 2.93 -4.38
C ARG A 113 -15.34 2.84 -3.68
N GLU A 114 -16.43 2.67 -4.44
CA GLU A 114 -17.79 2.63 -3.87
C GLU A 114 -18.01 1.47 -2.87
N ASN A 115 -17.27 0.36 -2.98
CA ASN A 115 -17.37 -0.75 -2.02
C ASN A 115 -17.08 -0.31 -0.56
N PHE A 116 -16.27 0.73 -0.36
CA PHE A 116 -15.82 1.14 0.97
C PHE A 116 -16.65 2.27 1.58
N ARG A 117 -17.59 2.85 0.81
CA ARG A 117 -18.34 4.04 1.21
C ARG A 117 -19.04 3.90 2.57
N HIS A 118 -19.48 2.68 2.90
CA HIS A 118 -20.20 2.42 4.15
C HIS A 118 -19.30 2.22 5.37
N VAL A 119 -18.07 1.75 5.19
CA VAL A 119 -17.14 1.40 6.29
C VAL A 119 -16.09 2.49 6.55
N LEU A 120 -15.94 3.43 5.61
CA LEU A 120 -15.03 4.58 5.70
C LEU A 120 -15.81 5.91 5.58
N PRO A 121 -16.51 6.34 6.64
CA PRO A 121 -17.27 7.57 6.66
C PRO A 121 -16.36 8.81 6.80
N PHE A 122 -15.56 9.10 5.78
CA PHE A 122 -14.65 10.23 5.81
C PHE A 122 -15.39 11.57 6.00
N ALA A 123 -15.04 12.29 7.07
CA ALA A 123 -15.61 13.60 7.41
C ALA A 123 -14.95 14.76 6.66
N GLY A 124 -13.67 14.61 6.32
CA GLY A 124 -12.89 15.64 5.61
C GLY A 124 -13.18 15.72 4.11
N PRO A 125 -12.70 16.77 3.42
CA PRO A 125 -12.95 16.99 2.01
C PRO A 125 -12.11 16.08 1.10
N VAL A 126 -12.66 15.71 -0.05
CA VAL A 126 -11.88 15.03 -1.10
C VAL A 126 -10.98 16.04 -1.80
N GLU A 127 -9.67 15.77 -1.86
CA GLU A 127 -8.68 16.60 -2.58
C GLU A 127 -7.78 15.71 -3.44
N MET A 128 -7.72 15.99 -4.74
CA MET A 128 -7.02 15.13 -5.69
C MET A 128 -5.53 15.49 -5.81
N LYS A 129 -5.17 16.77 -5.69
CA LYS A 129 -3.81 17.25 -6.01
C LYS A 129 -2.82 17.08 -4.87
N ASN A 130 -3.18 17.49 -3.67
CA ASN A 130 -2.29 17.44 -2.50
C ASN A 130 -3.10 17.20 -1.22
N PRO A 131 -3.69 16.00 -1.06
CA PRO A 131 -4.45 15.67 0.14
C PRO A 131 -3.54 15.49 1.36
N ALA A 132 -4.11 15.66 2.56
CA ALA A 132 -3.44 15.30 3.80
C ALA A 132 -3.27 13.78 3.93
N LEU A 133 -4.24 13.00 3.44
CA LEU A 133 -4.25 11.54 3.47
C LEU A 133 -4.38 10.96 2.07
N THR A 134 -3.52 10.01 1.74
CA THR A 134 -3.64 9.23 0.49
C THR A 134 -3.85 7.77 0.83
N PHE A 135 -4.92 7.20 0.29
CA PHE A 135 -5.22 5.79 0.39
C PHE A 135 -5.05 5.11 -0.97
N LEU A 136 -4.77 3.81 -0.95
CA LEU A 136 -4.60 2.99 -2.13
C LEU A 136 -5.36 1.67 -1.96
N ILE A 137 -6.26 1.39 -2.90
CA ILE A 137 -6.77 0.05 -3.15
C ILE A 137 -5.82 -0.60 -4.16
N LEU A 138 -5.17 -1.68 -3.76
CA LEU A 138 -4.22 -2.38 -4.61
C LEU A 138 -4.70 -3.80 -4.89
N GLU A 139 -4.91 -4.10 -6.17
CA GLU A 139 -5.22 -5.44 -6.66
C GLU A 139 -3.93 -6.14 -7.11
N ASP A 140 -3.66 -7.34 -6.60
CA ASP A 140 -2.62 -8.23 -7.09
C ASP A 140 -3.28 -9.38 -7.87
N ILE A 141 -3.14 -9.36 -9.20
CA ILE A 141 -3.75 -10.34 -10.12
C ILE A 141 -2.93 -11.64 -10.16
N GLY A 142 -1.71 -11.63 -9.61
CA GLY A 142 -0.79 -12.75 -9.69
C GLY A 142 -0.05 -12.82 -11.02
N VAL A 143 0.56 -13.97 -11.30
CA VAL A 143 1.46 -14.17 -12.46
C VAL A 143 0.74 -14.65 -13.73
N ASP A 144 -0.53 -15.07 -13.62
CA ASP A 144 -1.31 -15.54 -14.76
C ASP A 144 -1.89 -14.36 -15.56
N GLN A 145 -1.33 -14.13 -16.75
CA GLN A 145 -1.70 -13.02 -17.63
C GLN A 145 -3.12 -13.15 -18.22
N GLN A 146 -3.74 -14.32 -18.15
CA GLN A 146 -5.13 -14.52 -18.61
C GLN A 146 -6.15 -14.23 -17.52
N LYS A 147 -5.70 -14.09 -16.26
CA LYS A 147 -6.57 -13.85 -15.13
C LYS A 147 -7.04 -12.40 -15.11
N THR A 148 -8.32 -12.20 -14.90
CA THR A 148 -8.96 -10.87 -14.79
C THR A 148 -9.41 -10.55 -13.37
N THR A 149 -9.25 -11.48 -12.44
CA THR A 149 -9.63 -11.36 -11.04
C THR A 149 -8.40 -11.33 -10.13
N PRO A 150 -8.38 -10.48 -9.09
CA PRO A 150 -7.28 -10.45 -8.15
C PRO A 150 -7.17 -11.74 -7.34
N ASP A 151 -5.93 -12.19 -7.10
CA ASP A 151 -5.61 -13.15 -6.05
C ASP A 151 -5.74 -12.50 -4.68
N ARG A 152 -5.29 -11.25 -4.55
CA ARG A 152 -5.29 -10.49 -3.29
C ARG A 152 -5.63 -9.05 -3.55
N ILE A 153 -6.32 -8.44 -2.60
CA ILE A 153 -6.68 -7.04 -2.61
C ILE A 153 -6.30 -6.46 -1.26
N PHE A 154 -5.69 -5.28 -1.29
CA PHE A 154 -5.25 -4.55 -0.10
C PHE A 154 -5.89 -3.18 -0.05
N PHE A 155 -6.23 -2.72 1.16
CA PHE A 155 -6.54 -1.33 1.42
C PHE A 155 -5.44 -0.73 2.29
N LEU A 156 -4.81 0.32 1.76
CA LEU A 156 -3.55 0.83 2.24
C LEU A 156 -3.64 2.33 2.52
N ARG A 157 -3.03 2.80 3.61
CA ARG A 157 -2.78 4.23 3.89
C ARG A 157 -1.33 4.56 3.58
N ALA A 158 -1.07 5.53 2.72
CA ALA A 158 0.30 5.94 2.39
C ALA A 158 0.93 6.73 3.55
N LEU A 159 2.08 6.24 4.05
CA LEU A 159 2.90 6.94 5.05
C LEU A 159 3.98 7.80 4.35
N ALA A 160 4.44 7.34 3.19
CA ALA A 160 5.43 8.04 2.37
C ALA A 160 5.41 7.59 0.90
N GLY A 161 5.81 8.49 -0.02
CA GLY A 161 6.23 8.13 -1.39
C GLY A 161 5.15 7.83 -2.43
N GLY A 162 3.92 7.48 -2.01
CA GLY A 162 2.89 6.90 -2.87
C GLY A 162 2.52 7.67 -4.17
N GLU A 163 2.82 8.96 -4.25
CA GLU A 163 2.57 9.76 -5.47
C GLU A 163 3.76 9.88 -6.43
N LYS A 164 5.00 9.77 -5.93
CA LYS A 164 6.20 10.20 -6.69
C LYS A 164 6.65 9.20 -7.75
N ASN A 165 6.21 7.94 -7.70
CA ASN A 165 6.88 6.83 -8.39
C ASN A 165 6.00 5.99 -9.34
N ARG A 166 4.84 6.54 -9.78
CA ARG A 166 3.85 5.83 -10.63
C ARG A 166 4.31 5.39 -12.03
N GLY A 167 5.57 5.59 -12.42
CA GLY A 167 6.05 5.38 -13.81
C GLY A 167 7.15 4.33 -14.05
N ARG A 168 7.71 3.64 -13.04
CA ARG A 168 8.90 2.76 -13.25
C ARG A 168 8.69 1.27 -13.01
N GLY A 169 9.36 0.45 -13.80
CA GLY A 169 9.18 -0.99 -13.98
C GLY A 169 9.55 -1.97 -12.85
N GLY A 170 10.17 -1.60 -11.73
CA GLY A 170 10.68 -2.55 -10.69
C GLY A 170 9.70 -2.85 -9.54
N ALA A 171 9.96 -3.81 -8.64
CA ALA A 171 9.14 -4.18 -7.45
C ALA A 171 8.92 -3.01 -6.48
N ARG A 172 7.74 -2.87 -5.86
CA ARG A 172 7.12 -1.54 -5.80
C ARG A 172 6.84 -0.96 -4.43
N ASP A 173 6.27 -1.70 -3.48
CA ASP A 173 5.70 -1.03 -2.29
C ASP A 173 6.01 -1.79 -0.99
N LEU A 174 6.32 -1.05 0.07
CA LEU A 174 6.54 -1.59 1.42
C LEU A 174 5.26 -1.48 2.24
N MET A 175 4.90 -2.55 2.96
CA MET A 175 3.72 -2.59 3.83
C MET A 175 4.11 -2.78 5.28
N ARG A 176 3.66 -1.86 6.15
CA ARG A 176 3.78 -1.97 7.59
C ARG A 176 2.65 -2.85 8.13
N SER A 177 3.01 -3.95 8.80
CA SER A 177 2.11 -4.76 9.64
C SER A 177 2.01 -4.20 11.05
#